data_AF-A0A7V5PZK9-F1
#
_entry.id   AF-A0A7V5PZK9-F1
#
_cell.length_a   1.000
_cell.length_b   1.000
_cell.length_c   1.000
_cell.angle_alpha   90.00
_cell.angle_beta   90.00
_cell.angle_gamma   90.00
#
_symmetry.space_group_name_H-M   'P 1'
#
loop_
_entity.id
_entity.type
_entity.pdbx_description
1 polymer ?
#
loop_
_entity_poly.entity_id
_entity_poly.type
_entity_poly.pdbx_seq_one_letter_code
_entity_poly.pdbx_strand_id
1 'polypeptide(L)'
;MTFERYMEVISKLPSIDTEVARQDVLERLLKEPRDYIESCRAVLAEADGGINVEAIVRLGRRLSDYKTIITDHGIDLVVLNTKDADQLAMHGYAYPLAVELRTVPLLML
;
A
#
# COMPACT_ATOMS: atom_id res chain seq x y z
N MET A 1 1.69 15.04 -7.17
CA MET A 1 2.13 13.65 -6.95
C MET A 1 2.97 13.24 -8.14
N THR A 2 4.01 12.41 -7.95
CA THR A 2 4.97 12.06 -9.01
C THR A 2 4.30 11.44 -10.25
N PHE A 3 3.27 10.61 -10.05
CA PHE A 3 2.48 10.03 -11.14
C PHE A 3 1.80 11.09 -12.02
N GLU A 4 1.03 12.01 -11.42
CA GLU A 4 0.36 13.10 -12.17
C GLU A 4 1.35 13.96 -12.95
N ARG A 5 2.53 14.24 -12.36
CA ARG A 5 3.58 15.00 -13.03
C ARG A 5 4.07 14.28 -14.29
N TYR A 6 4.19 12.96 -14.26
CA TYR A 6 4.56 12.20 -15.46
C TYR A 6 3.43 12.17 -16.49
N MET A 7 2.19 12.03 -16.05
CA MET A 7 1.03 12.06 -16.97
C MET A 7 0.90 13.41 -17.68
N GLU A 8 1.21 14.52 -17.00
CA GLU A 8 1.23 15.86 -17.60
C GLU A 8 2.34 16.02 -18.67
N VAL A 9 3.47 15.32 -18.52
CA VAL A 9 4.52 15.31 -19.55
C VAL A 9 4.09 14.44 -20.73
N ILE A 10 3.53 13.26 -20.46
CA ILE A 10 3.04 12.33 -21.49
C ILE A 10 1.91 12.98 -22.31
N SER A 11 1.04 13.78 -21.68
CA SER A 11 -0.04 14.46 -22.37
C SER A 11 0.42 15.51 -23.39
N LYS A 12 1.70 15.90 -23.38
CA LYS A 12 2.30 16.81 -24.37
C LYS A 12 2.83 16.06 -25.60
N LEU A 13 2.80 14.72 -25.59
CA LEU A 13 3.26 13.89 -26.70
C LEU A 13 2.06 13.55 -27.61
N PRO A 14 1.93 14.18 -28.79
CA PRO A 14 0.77 13.99 -29.66
C PRO A 14 0.67 12.57 -30.25
N SER A 15 1.74 11.79 -30.17
CA SER A 15 1.79 10.41 -30.64
C SER A 15 1.30 9.39 -29.62
N ILE A 16 0.94 9.81 -28.40
CA ILE A 16 0.52 8.91 -27.31
C ILE A 16 -0.90 9.24 -26.89
N ASP A 17 -1.76 8.23 -26.84
CA ASP A 17 -3.04 8.33 -26.16
C ASP A 17 -2.79 8.40 -24.64
N THR A 18 -3.06 9.57 -24.07
CA THR A 18 -2.77 9.84 -22.66
C THR A 18 -3.62 8.98 -21.72
N GLU A 19 -4.86 8.66 -22.11
CA GLU A 19 -5.74 7.86 -21.25
C GLU A 19 -5.29 6.40 -21.24
N VAL A 20 -4.95 5.84 -22.40
CA VAL A 20 -4.37 4.49 -22.49
C VAL A 20 -3.05 4.42 -21.71
N ALA A 21 -2.16 5.38 -21.91
CA ALA A 21 -0.88 5.42 -21.19
C ALA A 21 -1.08 5.52 -19.66
N ARG A 22 -2.08 6.27 -19.21
CA ARG A 22 -2.43 6.38 -17.79
C ARG A 22 -2.84 5.02 -17.23
N GLN A 23 -3.72 4.30 -17.92
CA GLN A 23 -4.21 2.98 -17.50
C GLN A 23 -3.07 1.96 -17.45
N ASP A 24 -2.28 1.86 -18.51
CA ASP A 24 -1.18 0.90 -18.61
C ASP A 24 -0.11 1.13 -17.53
N VAL A 25 0.27 2.39 -17.32
CA VAL A 25 1.27 2.72 -16.29
C VAL A 25 0.71 2.44 -14.90
N LEU A 26 -0.55 2.76 -14.63
CA LEU A 26 -1.19 2.44 -13.34
C LEU A 26 -1.24 0.94 -13.10
N GLU A 27 -1.70 0.16 -14.08
CA GLU A 27 -1.76 -1.29 -13.98
C GLU A 27 -0.37 -1.86 -13.69
N ARG A 28 0.65 -1.37 -14.41
CA ARG A 28 2.03 -1.83 -14.22
C ARG A 28 2.60 -1.48 -12.85
N LEU A 29 2.34 -0.27 -12.35
CA LEU A 29 2.81 0.16 -11.02
C LEU A 29 2.13 -0.61 -9.88
N LEU A 30 0.86 -0.99 -10.06
CA LEU A 30 0.09 -1.67 -9.01
C LEU A 30 0.15 -3.20 -9.11
N LYS A 31 0.73 -3.75 -10.18
CA LYS A 31 0.81 -5.20 -10.40
C LYS A 31 1.52 -5.94 -9.27
N GLU A 32 2.77 -5.58 -8.98
CA GLU A 32 3.56 -6.28 -7.97
C GLU A 32 2.92 -6.23 -6.56
N PRO A 33 2.42 -5.08 -6.07
CA PRO A 33 1.66 -5.05 -4.82
C PRO A 33 0.38 -5.90 -4.83
N ARG A 34 -0.35 -5.94 -5.96
CA ARG A 34 -1.55 -6.79 -6.10
C ARG A 34 -1.18 -8.27 -6.05
N ASP A 35 -0.17 -8.67 -6.82
CA ASP A 35 0.31 -10.05 -6.86
C ASP A 35 0.79 -10.50 -5.47
N TYR A 36 1.45 -9.62 -4.72
CA TYR A 36 1.85 -9.89 -3.34
C TYR A 36 0.64 -10.12 -2.41
N ILE A 37 -0.37 -9.24 -2.43
CA ILE A 37 -1.55 -9.41 -1.57
C ILE A 37 -2.32 -10.69 -1.94
N GLU A 38 -2.43 -11.02 -3.22
CA GLU A 38 -3.07 -12.26 -3.64
C GLU A 38 -2.28 -13.50 -3.18
N SER A 39 -0.94 -13.44 -3.15
CA SER A 39 -0.14 -14.50 -2.55
C SER A 39 -0.43 -14.67 -1.04
N CYS A 40 -0.60 -13.58 -0.31
CA CYS A 40 -0.96 -13.63 1.11
C CYS A 40 -2.37 -14.20 1.32
N ARG A 41 -3.33 -13.78 0.48
CA ARG A 41 -4.71 -14.29 0.51
C ARG A 41 -4.74 -15.80 0.31
N ALA A 42 -3.97 -16.33 -0.66
CA ALA A 42 -3.91 -17.77 -0.92
C ALA A 42 -3.41 -18.54 0.31
N VAL A 43 -2.32 -18.09 0.94
CA VAL A 43 -1.78 -18.72 2.15
C VAL A 43 -2.76 -18.63 3.34
N LEU A 44 -3.44 -17.49 3.51
CA LEU A 44 -4.42 -17.31 4.58
C LEU A 44 -5.69 -18.17 4.37
N ALA A 45 -6.09 -18.41 3.12
CA ALA A 45 -7.21 -19.28 2.80
C ALA A 45 -6.92 -20.75 3.16
N GLU A 46 -5.67 -21.20 3.01
CA GLU A 46 -5.23 -22.55 3.40
C GLU A 46 -5.18 -22.75 4.92
N ALA A 47 -5.01 -21.67 5.70
CA ALA A 47 -4.90 -21.72 7.16
C ALA A 47 -6.26 -21.92 7.89
N ASP A 48 -7.35 -22.19 7.16
CA ASP A 48 -8.69 -22.60 7.61
C ASP A 48 -9.23 -21.87 8.85
N GLY A 49 -9.24 -20.53 8.79
CA GLY A 49 -9.59 -19.66 9.92
C GLY A 49 -10.91 -18.89 9.81
N GLY A 50 -11.69 -19.04 8.73
CA GLY A 50 -12.90 -18.24 8.51
C GLY A 50 -12.63 -16.72 8.37
N ILE A 51 -11.39 -16.35 8.01
CA ILE A 51 -10.97 -14.95 7.90
C ILE A 51 -11.37 -14.41 6.53
N ASN A 52 -12.14 -13.31 6.50
CA ASN A 52 -12.36 -12.56 5.28
C ASN A 52 -11.18 -11.61 5.02
N VAL A 53 -10.58 -11.71 3.83
CA VAL A 53 -9.43 -10.89 3.45
C VAL A 53 -9.89 -9.82 2.45
N GLU A 54 -9.66 -8.55 2.75
CA GLU A 54 -9.91 -7.45 1.83
C GLU A 54 -8.59 -6.83 1.37
N ALA A 55 -8.42 -6.66 0.06
CA ALA A 55 -7.21 -6.12 -0.53
C ALA A 55 -7.39 -4.63 -0.88
N ILE A 56 -6.59 -3.76 -0.28
CA ILE A 56 -6.56 -2.33 -0.60
C ILE A 56 -5.20 -2.00 -1.23
N VAL A 57 -5.19 -1.84 -2.56
CA VAL A 57 -4.00 -1.42 -3.33
C VAL A 57 -4.30 -0.13 -4.07
N ARG A 58 -3.62 0.95 -3.70
CA ARG A 58 -3.79 2.26 -4.33
C ARG A 58 -2.48 3.04 -4.41
N LEU A 59 -2.41 3.94 -5.39
CA LEU A 59 -1.42 5.02 -5.34
C LEU A 59 -1.76 5.96 -4.20
N GLY A 60 -0.73 6.39 -3.47
CA GLY A 60 -1.00 7.00 -2.19
C GLY A 60 0.11 7.83 -1.56
N ARG A 61 -0.28 8.60 -0.57
CA ARG A 61 0.59 9.31 0.37
C ARG A 61 0.60 8.53 1.67
N ARG A 62 1.68 7.79 1.87
CA ARG A 62 1.89 6.77 2.92
C ARG A 62 1.08 7.00 4.20
N LEU A 63 1.36 8.06 4.96
CA LEU A 63 0.77 8.24 6.29
C LEU A 63 -0.71 8.66 6.30
N SER A 64 -1.09 9.62 5.45
CA SER A 64 -2.48 10.10 5.39
C SER A 64 -3.41 8.97 4.98
N ASP A 65 -2.93 8.11 4.08
CA ASP A 65 -3.74 7.06 3.52
C ASP A 65 -3.99 5.93 4.51
N TYR A 66 -3.01 5.59 5.35
CA TYR A 66 -3.24 4.65 6.46
C TYR A 66 -4.28 5.20 7.44
N LYS A 67 -4.20 6.48 7.82
CA LYS A 67 -5.19 7.11 8.72
C LYS A 67 -6.61 7.07 8.12
N THR A 68 -6.73 7.37 6.83
CA THR A 68 -8.01 7.27 6.11
C THR A 68 -8.52 5.83 6.11
N ILE A 69 -7.70 4.83 5.78
CA ILE A 69 -8.13 3.42 5.77
C ILE A 69 -8.57 2.97 7.16
N ILE A 70 -7.80 3.32 8.21
CA ILE A 70 -8.13 2.96 9.60
C ILE A 70 -9.49 3.54 9.99
N THR A 71 -9.76 4.78 9.61
CA THR A 71 -11.01 5.47 9.95
C THR A 71 -12.19 4.93 9.14
N ASP A 72 -12.04 4.85 7.82
CA ASP A 72 -13.12 4.48 6.89
C ASP A 72 -13.57 3.02 7.07
N HIS A 73 -12.64 2.13 7.44
CA HIS A 73 -12.93 0.71 7.64
C HIS A 73 -13.07 0.33 9.13
N GLY A 74 -12.95 1.29 10.05
CA GLY A 74 -13.07 1.02 11.50
C GLY A 74 -12.07 -0.02 12.00
N ILE A 75 -10.80 0.11 11.62
CA ILE A 75 -9.76 -0.87 11.94
C ILE A 75 -9.42 -0.83 13.44
N ASP A 76 -9.54 -1.97 14.13
CA ASP A 76 -9.28 -2.09 15.58
C ASP A 76 -7.83 -2.49 15.91
N LEU A 77 -7.05 -2.97 14.94
CA LEU A 77 -5.66 -3.37 15.12
C LEU A 77 -4.87 -3.19 13.83
N VAL A 78 -3.69 -2.57 13.92
CA VAL A 78 -2.73 -2.53 12.82
C VAL A 78 -1.53 -3.42 13.16
N VAL A 79 -1.24 -4.39 12.28
CA VAL A 79 -0.09 -5.28 12.40
C VAL A 79 1.00 -4.82 11.43
N LEU A 80 2.22 -4.62 11.93
CA LEU A 80 3.39 -4.21 11.17
C LEU A 80 4.52 -5.22 11.38
N ASN A 81 5.11 -5.71 10.29
CA ASN A 81 6.36 -6.46 10.38
C ASN A 81 7.53 -5.48 10.52
N THR A 82 8.37 -5.69 11.53
CA THR A 82 9.51 -4.83 11.89
C THR A 82 10.87 -5.46 11.62
N LYS A 83 10.92 -6.66 11.02
CA LYS A 83 12.17 -7.33 10.65
C LYS A 83 12.81 -6.69 9.41
N ASP A 84 13.78 -5.81 9.64
CA ASP A 84 14.85 -5.51 8.69
C ASP A 84 16.08 -6.34 9.07
N ALA A 85 16.35 -7.44 8.34
CA ALA A 85 17.46 -8.33 8.62
C ALA A 85 18.84 -7.74 8.24
N ASP A 86 18.89 -6.72 7.38
CA ASP A 86 20.14 -6.13 6.91
C ASP A 86 20.00 -4.61 6.69
N GLN A 87 19.91 -3.83 7.77
CA GLN A 87 20.62 -2.55 7.93
C GLN A 87 20.09 -1.74 9.12
N LEU A 88 20.93 -1.68 10.16
CA LEU A 88 21.22 -0.51 11.00
C LEU A 88 20.05 0.42 11.37
N ALA A 89 19.56 0.22 12.60
CA ALA A 89 19.14 1.26 13.55
C ALA A 89 18.10 2.29 13.05
N MET A 90 16.84 2.09 13.48
CA MET A 90 15.88 3.19 13.71
C MET A 90 15.55 4.11 12.50
N HIS A 91 15.55 3.57 11.28
CA HIS A 91 15.03 4.26 10.08
C HIS A 91 13.90 3.52 9.35
N GLY A 92 13.42 2.40 9.91
CA GLY A 92 12.28 1.64 9.37
C GLY A 92 10.95 2.40 9.49
N TYR A 93 10.07 2.22 8.51
CA TYR A 93 8.74 2.87 8.41
C TYR A 93 7.84 2.64 9.63
N ALA A 94 8.12 1.60 10.43
CA ALA A 94 7.37 1.26 11.63
C ALA A 94 7.38 2.37 12.69
N TYR A 95 8.49 3.10 12.89
CA TYR A 95 8.55 4.11 13.95
C TYR A 95 7.71 5.37 13.65
N PRO A 96 7.83 6.00 12.47
CA PRO A 96 6.93 7.11 12.10
C PRO A 96 5.45 6.70 12.13
N LEU A 97 5.13 5.47 11.69
CA LEU A 97 3.76 4.95 11.77
C LEU A 97 3.30 4.78 13.23
N ALA A 98 4.15 4.23 14.10
CA ALA A 98 3.82 4.05 15.51
C ALA A 98 3.60 5.37 16.24
N VAL A 99 4.37 6.40 15.91
CA VAL A 99 4.21 7.75 16.47
C VAL A 99 2.90 8.40 16.03
N GLU A 100 2.42 8.08 14.83
CA GLU A 100 1.31 8.79 14.17
C GLU A 100 -0.03 8.06 14.25
N LEU A 101 -0.02 6.73 14.43
CA LEU A 101 -1.20 5.87 14.54
C LEU A 101 -1.54 5.56 16.00
N ARG A 102 -1.51 6.56 16.88
CA ARG A 102 -1.76 6.38 18.33
C ARG A 102 -3.22 6.08 18.68
N THR A 103 -4.13 6.26 17.73
CA THR A 103 -5.57 6.10 17.92
C THR A 103 -6.04 4.65 17.76
N VAL A 104 -5.16 3.75 17.30
CA VAL A 104 -5.45 2.33 17.10
C VAL A 104 -4.33 1.49 17.74
N PRO A 105 -4.64 0.36 18.40
CA PRO A 105 -3.66 -0.61 18.83
C PRO A 105 -2.71 -1.03 17.70
N LEU A 106 -1.42 -1.19 18.02
CA LEU A 106 -0.38 -1.59 17.08
C LEU A 106 0.30 -2.88 17.56
N LEU A 107 0.40 -3.88 16.69
CA LEU A 107 1.19 -5.08 16.89
C LEU A 107 2.42 -5.03 15.97
N MET A 108 3.61 -5.03 16.55
CA MET A 108 4.88 -4.98 15.83
C MET A 108 5.61 -6.32 15.97
N LEU A 109 5.93 -6.97 14.85
CA LEU A 109 6.45 -8.35 14.77
C LEU A 109 7.91 -8.43 14.31
#